data_AF-A0A1Z8M9S0-F1
#
_entry.id   AF-A0A1Z8M9S0-F1
#
_cell.length_a   1.000
_cell.length_b   1.000
_cell.length_c   1.000
_cell.angle_alpha   90.00
_cell.angle_beta   90.00
_cell.angle_gamma   90.00
#
_symmetry.space_group_name_H-M   'P 1'
#
loop_
_entity.id
_entity.type
_entity.pdbx_description
1 polymer ?
#
loop_
_entity_poly.entity_id
_entity_poly.type
_entity_poly.pdbx_seq_one_letter_code
_entity_poly.pdbx_strand_id
1 'polypeptide(L)'
;MLRSSVTTLARLAIACLGFAGISATVTAMAQDADRRADAPATDREAAQAADRPVADRPTRDRVATDRAKPAADRRMQSDQPRRRQRQMPIDVKDPAGFKQTTDETLFSGPQPGEPLPALKVRGVGGKKDGEAYDPVAAAKQGVHVLVFQEGDGVGLRGLLAFSRVFKLIASHTEQPLACTAVFLQDDIEAAEKKARLILRYLPETTQLTLSSDGRDGPGSYGLNRQVGMTVLVVKDGKVFDNFAFIQPMLYPDAHVVGAIAKALDVKAETMTAWVNPTPVDMPGKDSGIAMRDGQPMRDRPEAARTNGAANDSAVDVARPEADKQRRQAAFREKLGKLVGSGKVTRQEAAELMQAAFGPAEENNTRGQSDR
;
A
#
# COMPACT_ATOMS: atom_id res chain seq x y z
N MET A 1 55.92 30.33 9.65
CA MET A 1 56.16 31.30 10.74
C MET A 1 56.11 32.71 10.16
N LEU A 2 55.06 33.48 10.43
CA LEU A 2 54.92 34.95 10.38
C LEU A 2 53.44 35.21 10.79
N ARG A 3 53.12 35.39 12.09
CA ARG A 3 52.91 36.68 12.80
C ARG A 3 51.98 37.64 12.01
N SER A 4 50.69 37.73 12.36
CA SER A 4 50.07 38.70 13.32
C SER A 4 50.08 40.14 12.78
N SER A 5 49.06 41.00 12.79
CA SER A 5 47.79 41.14 13.51
C SER A 5 47.07 42.40 12.97
N VAL A 6 45.72 42.41 12.96
CA VAL A 6 44.81 43.44 13.54
C VAL A 6 45.12 44.92 13.18
N THR A 7 44.29 45.73 12.50
CA THR A 7 43.03 46.43 12.91
C THR A 7 42.75 47.46 11.77
N THR A 8 41.53 47.75 11.30
CA THR A 8 40.70 48.95 11.61
C THR A 8 39.68 49.07 10.45
N LEU A 9 38.37 48.80 10.58
CA LEU A 9 37.26 49.64 11.03
C LEU A 9 36.93 50.89 10.16
N ALA A 10 35.68 50.93 9.68
CA ALA A 10 34.78 52.07 9.42
C ALA A 10 34.50 52.54 7.96
N ARG A 11 33.22 52.36 7.57
CA ARG A 11 32.26 53.24 6.83
C ARG A 11 31.35 52.34 5.96
N LEU A 12 30.16 51.89 6.34
CA LEU A 12 28.91 52.56 6.77
C LEU A 12 28.48 53.77 5.90
N ALA A 13 27.56 53.51 4.98
CA ALA A 13 26.55 54.45 4.51
C ALA A 13 25.32 53.65 4.01
N ILE A 14 24.40 53.39 4.94
CA ILE A 14 23.01 52.98 4.70
C ILE A 14 22.22 54.29 4.59
N ALA A 15 21.54 54.50 3.46
CA ALA A 15 20.60 55.59 3.29
C ALA A 15 19.18 55.02 3.26
N CYS A 16 18.43 55.38 4.31
CA CYS A 16 17.00 55.16 4.49
C CYS A 16 16.16 56.05 3.56
N LEU A 17 15.15 55.46 2.92
CA LEU A 17 13.86 56.04 2.55
C LEU A 17 12.87 54.90 2.86
N GLY A 18 12.01 54.94 3.89
CA GLY A 18 10.99 55.96 4.18
C GLY A 18 9.65 55.48 3.59
N PHE A 19 9.00 54.48 4.19
CA PHE A 19 7.76 54.60 4.98
C PHE A 19 6.62 55.40 4.31
N ALA A 20 5.69 54.69 3.66
CA ALA A 20 4.26 55.04 3.56
C ALA A 20 3.51 53.91 2.81
N GLY A 21 2.57 53.23 3.47
CA GLY A 21 1.75 52.21 2.79
C GLY A 21 1.11 51.12 3.66
N ILE A 22 0.91 51.35 4.97
CA ILE A 22 -0.04 50.56 5.76
C ILE A 22 -1.37 51.31 5.69
N SER A 23 -2.29 50.88 4.82
CA SER A 23 -3.75 50.96 5.02
C SER A 23 -4.45 50.50 3.73
N ALA A 24 -4.88 49.24 3.69
CA ALA A 24 -6.00 48.71 2.90
C ALA A 24 -5.85 47.19 2.76
N THR A 25 -6.41 46.43 3.71
CA THR A 25 -6.95 45.05 3.54
C THR A 25 -7.36 44.40 4.87
N VAL A 26 -7.36 45.11 5.99
CA VAL A 26 -8.15 44.72 7.19
C VAL A 26 -9.57 45.29 7.06
N THR A 27 -10.28 44.90 6.01
CA THR A 27 -11.73 45.14 5.85
C THR A 27 -12.39 44.10 4.93
N ALA A 28 -11.90 42.86 4.94
CA ALA A 28 -12.50 41.74 4.19
C ALA A 28 -12.84 40.51 5.07
N MET A 29 -12.82 40.66 6.40
CA MET A 29 -13.16 39.60 7.37
C MET A 29 -14.29 39.98 8.34
N ALA A 30 -15.10 40.99 8.01
CA ALA A 30 -16.20 41.46 8.87
C ALA A 30 -17.50 41.78 8.14
N GLN A 31 -17.71 41.25 6.92
CA GLN A 31 -18.94 41.50 6.13
C GLN A 31 -19.56 40.23 5.51
N ASP A 32 -19.27 39.06 6.06
CA ASP A 32 -19.96 37.80 5.69
C ASP A 32 -20.71 37.15 6.86
N ALA A 33 -20.87 37.88 7.97
CA ALA A 33 -21.55 37.41 9.17
C ALA A 33 -23.03 37.81 9.27
N ASP A 34 -23.58 38.55 8.29
CA ASP A 34 -24.92 39.17 8.41
C ASP A 34 -25.84 39.02 7.18
N ARG A 35 -25.59 38.00 6.35
CA ARG A 35 -26.53 37.58 5.29
C ARG A 35 -26.67 36.06 5.27
N ARG A 36 -27.44 35.52 6.21
CA ARG A 36 -28.23 34.27 6.11
C ARG A 36 -28.92 33.98 7.45
N ALA A 37 -29.78 34.89 7.86
CA ALA A 37 -30.85 34.61 8.81
C ALA A 37 -32.15 34.98 8.09
N ASP A 38 -32.66 34.02 7.31
CA ASP A 38 -34.07 33.88 6.89
C ASP A 38 -34.18 32.80 5.80
N ALA A 39 -34.43 31.55 6.20
CA ALA A 39 -35.18 30.54 5.44
C ALA A 39 -35.33 29.24 6.27
N PRO A 40 -36.56 28.74 6.52
CA PRO A 40 -36.79 27.50 7.26
C PRO A 40 -36.86 26.26 6.35
N ALA A 41 -36.54 25.13 6.98
CA ALA A 41 -37.06 23.77 6.77
C ALA A 41 -36.92 23.11 5.37
N THR A 42 -36.02 22.12 5.32
CA THR A 42 -36.07 20.96 4.42
C THR A 42 -37.29 20.08 4.74
N ASP A 43 -38.47 20.49 4.28
CA ASP A 43 -39.70 19.68 4.26
C ASP A 43 -40.19 19.41 2.81
N ARG A 44 -39.28 19.47 1.83
CA ARG A 44 -39.61 19.23 0.41
C ARG A 44 -39.27 17.84 -0.14
N GLU A 45 -38.50 17.03 0.58
CA GLU A 45 -38.31 15.60 0.23
C GLU A 45 -39.28 14.66 0.98
N ALA A 46 -39.91 15.11 2.07
CA ALA A 46 -40.93 14.34 2.77
C ALA A 46 -42.33 14.44 2.13
N ALA A 47 -42.60 15.50 1.36
CA ALA A 47 -43.91 15.76 0.75
C ALA A 47 -44.12 15.11 -0.63
N GLN A 48 -43.08 14.55 -1.27
CA GLN A 48 -43.21 13.86 -2.57
C GLN A 48 -43.39 12.34 -2.47
N ALA A 49 -43.50 11.78 -1.25
CA ALA A 49 -43.76 10.36 -1.04
C ALA A 49 -45.25 10.02 -0.82
N ALA A 50 -46.14 11.02 -0.76
CA ALA A 50 -47.53 10.84 -0.33
C ALA A 50 -48.56 10.66 -1.45
N ASP A 51 -48.17 10.74 -2.74
CA ASP A 51 -49.13 10.76 -3.86
C ASP A 51 -48.90 9.67 -4.93
N ARG A 52 -48.53 8.46 -4.50
CA ARG A 52 -48.52 7.27 -5.39
C ARG A 52 -49.70 6.35 -5.09
N PRO A 53 -50.42 5.86 -6.13
CA PRO A 53 -51.60 5.00 -5.95
C PRO A 53 -51.26 3.69 -5.24
N VAL A 54 -52.20 3.23 -4.41
CA VAL A 54 -52.09 2.16 -3.38
C VAL A 54 -51.88 0.74 -3.95
N ALA A 55 -51.70 0.57 -5.26
CA ALA A 55 -51.63 -0.75 -5.89
C ALA A 55 -50.24 -1.40 -5.93
N ASP A 56 -49.17 -0.74 -5.47
CA ASP A 56 -47.80 -1.26 -5.68
C ASP A 56 -46.87 -1.14 -4.45
N ARG A 57 -47.43 -1.24 -3.24
CA ARG A 57 -46.61 -1.50 -2.05
C ARG A 57 -46.40 -3.02 -1.94
N PRO A 58 -45.16 -3.54 -1.98
CA PRO A 58 -44.92 -4.96 -1.81
C PRO A 58 -45.31 -5.36 -0.38
N THR A 59 -46.37 -6.14 -0.26
CA THR A 59 -46.80 -6.79 0.98
C THR A 59 -45.73 -7.78 1.44
N ARG A 60 -45.64 -7.98 2.77
CA ARG A 60 -44.66 -8.85 3.45
C ARG A 60 -44.64 -10.31 2.94
N ASP A 61 -45.63 -10.72 2.14
CA ASP A 61 -45.69 -12.04 1.50
C ASP A 61 -44.79 -12.20 0.26
N ARG A 62 -44.29 -11.11 -0.34
CA ARG A 62 -43.27 -11.20 -1.42
C ARG A 62 -41.85 -11.47 -0.91
N VAL A 63 -41.60 -11.36 0.40
CA VAL A 63 -40.29 -11.72 1.00
C VAL A 63 -40.19 -13.22 1.30
N ALA A 64 -41.32 -13.95 1.29
CA ALA A 64 -41.35 -15.38 1.58
C ALA A 64 -41.18 -16.29 0.35
N THR A 65 -41.37 -15.77 -0.87
CA THR A 65 -41.37 -16.59 -2.10
C THR A 65 -40.05 -16.59 -2.88
N ASP A 66 -39.10 -15.69 -2.59
CA ASP A 66 -37.74 -15.76 -3.18
C ASP A 66 -36.78 -16.71 -2.44
N ARG A 67 -37.23 -17.31 -1.33
CA ARG A 67 -36.45 -18.31 -0.58
C ARG A 67 -36.56 -19.74 -1.10
N ALA A 68 -37.31 -19.96 -2.19
CA ALA A 68 -37.57 -21.28 -2.74
C ALA A 68 -37.13 -21.44 -4.22
N LYS A 69 -35.97 -20.89 -4.61
CA LYS A 69 -35.29 -21.34 -5.84
C LYS A 69 -34.44 -22.58 -5.52
N PRO A 70 -34.58 -23.70 -6.27
CA PRO A 70 -33.82 -24.91 -6.03
C PRO A 70 -32.31 -24.63 -6.13
N ALA A 71 -31.51 -25.31 -5.32
CA ALA A 71 -30.05 -25.17 -5.25
C ALA A 71 -29.31 -25.40 -6.60
N ALA A 72 -30.00 -25.93 -7.62
CA ALA A 72 -29.47 -26.09 -8.97
C ALA A 72 -29.20 -24.75 -9.69
N ASP A 73 -30.03 -23.72 -9.49
CA ASP A 73 -29.85 -22.42 -10.16
C ASP A 73 -28.73 -21.59 -9.53
N ARG A 74 -28.47 -21.77 -8.22
CA ARG A 74 -27.29 -21.16 -7.57
C ARG A 74 -25.98 -21.81 -8.02
N ARG A 75 -26.01 -23.09 -8.42
CA ARG A 75 -24.82 -23.80 -8.93
C ARG A 75 -24.43 -23.36 -10.34
N MET A 76 -25.40 -22.92 -11.16
CA MET A 76 -25.12 -22.37 -12.50
C MET A 76 -24.56 -20.94 -12.49
N GLN A 77 -24.75 -20.17 -11.41
CA GLN A 77 -24.08 -18.87 -11.24
C GLN A 77 -22.67 -18.96 -10.64
N SER A 78 -22.33 -20.08 -9.99
CA SER A 78 -20.97 -20.34 -9.50
C SER A 78 -20.01 -20.91 -10.55
N ASP A 79 -20.52 -21.25 -11.74
CA ASP A 79 -19.73 -21.76 -12.88
C ASP A 79 -19.27 -20.63 -13.83
N GLN A 80 -19.56 -19.36 -13.53
CA GLN A 80 -18.77 -18.28 -14.11
C GLN A 80 -17.37 -18.40 -13.50
N PRO A 81 -16.30 -18.58 -14.31
CA PRO A 81 -14.94 -18.60 -13.79
C PRO A 81 -14.80 -17.33 -12.97
N ARG A 82 -14.64 -17.49 -11.63
CA ARG A 82 -14.44 -16.41 -10.66
C ARG A 82 -13.67 -15.34 -11.38
N ARG A 83 -14.35 -14.21 -11.70
CA ARG A 83 -13.78 -13.11 -12.48
C ARG A 83 -12.43 -12.81 -11.85
N ARG A 84 -11.38 -13.39 -12.43
CA ARG A 84 -9.99 -13.18 -12.01
C ARG A 84 -9.91 -11.67 -11.99
N GLN A 85 -9.58 -11.08 -10.84
CA GLN A 85 -9.35 -9.64 -10.75
C GLN A 85 -8.61 -9.26 -12.02
N ARG A 86 -9.29 -8.54 -12.91
CA ARG A 86 -8.67 -7.98 -14.11
C ARG A 86 -7.70 -6.96 -13.53
N GLN A 87 -6.50 -7.41 -13.15
CA GLN A 87 -5.39 -6.49 -13.01
C GLN A 87 -5.33 -5.80 -14.35
N MET A 88 -5.57 -4.49 -14.33
CA MET A 88 -5.47 -3.72 -15.54
C MET A 88 -4.07 -3.95 -16.12
N PRO A 89 -3.96 -4.20 -17.44
CA PRO A 89 -2.65 -4.32 -18.06
C PRO A 89 -1.78 -3.11 -17.68
N ILE A 90 -0.52 -3.38 -17.37
CA ILE A 90 0.48 -2.37 -17.09
C ILE A 90 0.99 -1.85 -18.42
N ASP A 91 0.75 -0.57 -18.68
CA ASP A 91 1.29 0.10 -19.85
C ASP A 91 2.80 0.30 -19.72
N VAL A 92 3.49 0.42 -20.85
CA VAL A 92 4.89 0.84 -20.94
C VAL A 92 4.94 2.12 -21.77
N LYS A 93 5.36 3.23 -21.16
CA LYS A 93 5.37 4.57 -21.78
C LYS A 93 6.77 5.17 -21.79
N ASP A 94 7.03 6.07 -22.74
CA ASP A 94 8.31 6.78 -22.83
C ASP A 94 8.58 7.57 -21.54
N PRO A 95 9.69 7.34 -20.82
CA PRO A 95 10.00 8.04 -19.58
C PRO A 95 9.96 9.57 -19.69
N ALA A 96 10.29 10.14 -20.86
CA ALA A 96 10.23 11.59 -21.08
C ALA A 96 8.80 12.17 -21.01
N GLY A 97 7.77 11.33 -21.11
CA GLY A 97 6.36 11.70 -20.97
C GLY A 97 5.88 11.83 -19.52
N PHE A 98 6.72 11.50 -18.53
CA PHE A 98 6.36 11.61 -17.12
C PHE A 98 6.04 13.07 -16.73
N LYS A 99 4.95 13.25 -15.98
CA LYS A 99 4.53 14.55 -15.45
C LYS A 99 4.14 14.41 -13.99
N GLN A 100 4.56 15.38 -13.19
CA GLN A 100 4.17 15.47 -11.80
C GLN A 100 2.71 15.92 -11.69
N THR A 101 2.09 15.63 -10.55
CA THR A 101 0.69 15.98 -10.26
C THR A 101 0.48 17.46 -9.90
N THR A 102 1.44 18.32 -10.27
CA THR A 102 1.47 19.75 -9.98
C THR A 102 2.06 20.48 -11.19
N ASP A 103 1.78 21.77 -11.30
CA ASP A 103 2.29 22.63 -12.37
C ASP A 103 3.75 23.08 -12.12
N GLU A 104 4.19 23.09 -10.86
CA GLU A 104 5.57 23.43 -10.49
C GLU A 104 6.46 22.18 -10.45
N THR A 105 7.52 22.17 -11.26
CA THR A 105 8.46 21.03 -11.26
C THR A 105 9.24 20.98 -9.95
N LEU A 106 9.01 19.93 -9.16
CA LEU A 106 9.77 19.64 -7.96
C LEU A 106 10.91 18.67 -8.26
N PHE A 107 12.14 19.07 -7.94
CA PHE A 107 13.30 18.19 -8.03
C PHE A 107 13.47 17.41 -6.72
N SER A 108 13.87 16.14 -6.83
CA SER A 108 14.21 15.28 -5.70
C SER A 108 15.17 14.19 -6.18
N GLY A 109 16.33 14.05 -5.55
CA GLY A 109 17.33 13.08 -5.97
C GLY A 109 18.27 13.60 -7.07
N PRO A 110 19.40 12.92 -7.32
CA PRO A 110 20.28 13.23 -8.46
C PRO A 110 19.53 13.11 -9.80
N GLN A 111 19.91 13.94 -10.77
CA GLN A 111 19.20 14.09 -12.05
C GLN A 111 19.78 13.18 -13.16
N PRO A 112 19.02 12.88 -14.22
CA PRO A 112 19.51 12.08 -15.34
C PRO A 112 20.87 12.55 -15.88
N GLY A 113 21.81 11.61 -16.03
CA GLY A 113 23.19 11.86 -16.42
C GLY A 113 24.17 12.10 -15.27
N GLU A 114 23.68 12.41 -14.07
CA GLU A 114 24.53 12.63 -12.90
C GLU A 114 25.06 11.30 -12.31
N PRO A 115 26.29 11.28 -11.77
CA PRO A 115 26.79 10.14 -11.02
C PRO A 115 26.08 10.01 -9.68
N LEU A 116 25.90 8.78 -9.19
CA LEU A 116 25.33 8.57 -7.86
C LEU A 116 26.36 8.78 -6.75
N PRO A 117 26.02 9.59 -5.73
CA PRO A 117 26.78 9.61 -4.49
C PRO A 117 26.73 8.26 -3.79
N ALA A 118 27.77 7.95 -3.01
CA ALA A 118 27.77 6.78 -2.14
C ALA A 118 26.56 6.84 -1.18
N LEU A 119 25.88 5.70 -1.01
CA LEU A 119 24.64 5.60 -0.27
C LEU A 119 24.80 4.65 0.91
N LYS A 120 24.93 5.17 2.13
CA LYS A 120 25.02 4.31 3.32
C LYS A 120 23.64 4.02 3.87
N VAL A 121 23.19 2.77 3.77
CA VAL A 121 21.88 2.34 4.30
C VAL A 121 22.03 1.03 5.08
N ARG A 122 21.09 0.77 5.99
CA ARG A 122 21.04 -0.47 6.77
C ARG A 122 20.06 -1.46 6.14
N GLY A 123 20.52 -2.67 5.82
CA GLY A 123 19.66 -3.70 5.25
C GLY A 123 18.65 -4.26 6.26
N VAL A 124 17.48 -4.64 5.76
CA VAL A 124 16.44 -5.33 6.52
C VAL A 124 16.08 -6.62 5.78
N GLY A 125 16.37 -7.76 6.41
CA GLY A 125 16.23 -9.09 5.82
C GLY A 125 17.29 -9.44 4.76
N GLY A 126 17.24 -10.68 4.29
CA GLY A 126 18.17 -11.21 3.30
C GLY A 126 19.61 -11.33 3.82
N LYS A 127 20.59 -11.32 2.91
CA LYS A 127 22.02 -11.45 3.23
C LYS A 127 22.63 -10.22 3.92
N LYS A 128 21.88 -9.12 3.99
CA LYS A 128 22.33 -7.82 4.51
C LYS A 128 21.53 -7.37 5.74
N ASP A 129 20.82 -8.30 6.39
CA ASP A 129 20.00 -7.95 7.55
C ASP A 129 20.84 -7.32 8.68
N GLY A 130 20.47 -6.12 9.09
CA GLY A 130 21.16 -5.35 10.12
C GLY A 130 22.48 -4.72 9.70
N GLU A 131 23.03 -5.06 8.52
CA GLU A 131 24.31 -4.55 8.05
C GLU A 131 24.16 -3.18 7.37
N ALA A 132 25.08 -2.27 7.67
CA ALA A 132 25.27 -1.07 6.87
C ALA A 132 26.06 -1.40 5.60
N TYR A 133 25.58 -1.00 4.43
CA TYR A 133 26.27 -1.21 3.16
C TYR A 133 25.87 -0.14 2.14
N ASP A 134 26.60 -0.11 1.03
CA ASP A 134 26.29 0.74 -0.12
C ASP A 134 25.64 -0.08 -1.24
N PRO A 135 24.34 0.10 -1.51
CA PRO A 135 23.64 -0.65 -2.54
C PRO A 135 24.06 -0.20 -3.95
N VAL A 136 24.51 1.04 -4.13
CA VAL A 136 25.02 1.55 -5.42
C VAL A 136 26.33 0.85 -5.75
N ALA A 137 27.25 0.76 -4.78
CA ALA A 137 28.49 0.02 -4.95
C ALA A 137 28.24 -1.49 -5.12
N ALA A 138 27.23 -2.04 -4.44
CA ALA A 138 26.91 -3.47 -4.48
C ALA A 138 26.23 -3.91 -5.79
N ALA A 139 25.48 -3.03 -6.45
CA ALA A 139 24.78 -3.34 -7.69
C ALA A 139 25.71 -3.51 -8.91
N LYS A 140 26.99 -3.09 -8.81
CA LYS A 140 28.01 -3.20 -9.87
C LYS A 140 27.52 -2.61 -11.21
N GLN A 141 27.96 -3.18 -12.33
CA GLN A 141 27.49 -2.86 -13.69
C GLN A 141 26.14 -3.57 -13.92
N GLY A 142 25.12 -2.82 -14.33
CA GLY A 142 23.75 -3.31 -14.49
C GLY A 142 22.70 -2.22 -14.28
N VAL A 143 21.43 -2.61 -14.36
CA VAL A 143 20.30 -1.73 -14.06
C VAL A 143 19.93 -1.87 -12.58
N HIS A 144 19.90 -0.75 -11.87
CA HIS A 144 19.53 -0.70 -10.46
C HIS A 144 18.41 0.31 -10.26
N VAL A 145 17.32 -0.09 -9.62
CA VAL A 145 16.25 0.82 -9.25
C VAL A 145 16.37 1.16 -7.77
N LEU A 146 16.54 2.44 -7.46
CA LEU A 146 16.50 2.97 -6.10
C LEU A 146 15.13 3.60 -5.86
N VAL A 147 14.45 3.21 -4.79
CA VAL A 147 13.15 3.78 -4.38
C VAL A 147 13.30 4.39 -3.00
N PHE A 148 13.28 5.72 -2.92
CA PHE A 148 13.27 6.46 -1.65
C PHE A 148 11.84 6.83 -1.31
N GLN A 149 11.36 6.46 -0.13
CA GLN A 149 10.01 6.80 0.32
C GLN A 149 9.87 6.65 1.83
N GLU A 150 8.76 7.14 2.38
CA GLU A 150 8.33 6.77 3.72
C GLU A 150 7.86 5.30 3.80
N GLY A 151 8.00 4.69 4.98
CA GLY A 151 7.74 3.27 5.19
C GLY A 151 6.26 2.91 5.42
N ASP A 152 5.32 3.79 5.08
CA ASP A 152 3.89 3.61 5.34
C ASP A 152 2.97 4.19 4.26
N GLY A 153 1.66 4.17 4.53
CA GLY A 153 0.64 4.73 3.66
C GLY A 153 0.49 4.03 2.31
N VAL A 154 0.24 4.84 1.29
CA VAL A 154 -0.01 4.38 -0.10
C VAL A 154 1.26 3.85 -0.75
N GLY A 155 2.42 4.48 -0.51
CA GLY A 155 3.69 4.13 -1.12
C GLY A 155 4.13 2.70 -0.81
N LEU A 156 3.82 2.21 0.38
CA LEU A 156 4.08 0.82 0.75
C LEU A 156 3.32 -0.19 -0.14
N ARG A 157 2.05 0.08 -0.47
CA ARG A 157 1.27 -0.78 -1.39
C ARG A 157 1.82 -0.69 -2.81
N GLY A 158 2.21 0.51 -3.24
CA GLY A 158 2.90 0.76 -4.50
C GLY A 158 4.18 -0.04 -4.64
N LEU A 159 5.05 -0.01 -3.62
CA LEU A 159 6.28 -0.79 -3.59
C LEU A 159 6.00 -2.28 -3.75
N LEU A 160 5.04 -2.84 -3.01
CA LEU A 160 4.70 -4.26 -3.14
C LEU A 160 4.17 -4.61 -4.55
N ALA A 161 3.39 -3.73 -5.17
CA ALA A 161 2.94 -3.92 -6.55
C ALA A 161 4.09 -3.82 -7.54
N PHE A 162 4.94 -2.80 -7.40
CA PHE A 162 6.12 -2.57 -8.22
C PHE A 162 7.13 -3.71 -8.12
N SER A 163 7.45 -4.19 -6.93
CA SER A 163 8.38 -5.31 -6.74
C SER A 163 7.91 -6.59 -7.44
N ARG A 164 6.60 -6.85 -7.54
CA ARG A 164 6.08 -8.00 -8.30
C ARG A 164 6.35 -7.85 -9.79
N VAL A 165 6.12 -6.66 -10.34
CA VAL A 165 6.45 -6.35 -11.74
C VAL A 165 7.94 -6.47 -11.97
N PHE A 166 8.74 -5.92 -11.07
CA PHE A 166 10.19 -5.98 -11.11
C PHE A 166 10.70 -7.43 -11.12
N LYS A 167 10.09 -8.32 -10.33
CA LYS A 167 10.36 -9.76 -10.36
C LYS A 167 10.04 -10.39 -11.72
N LEU A 168 8.91 -10.01 -12.34
CA LEU A 168 8.56 -10.51 -13.68
C LEU A 168 9.60 -10.09 -14.72
N ILE A 169 9.99 -8.81 -14.73
CA ILE A 169 11.04 -8.30 -15.62
C ILE A 169 12.33 -9.10 -15.41
N ALA A 170 12.76 -9.27 -14.15
CA ALA A 170 13.96 -10.03 -13.79
C ALA A 170 13.90 -11.51 -14.24
N SER A 171 12.70 -12.10 -14.38
CA SER A 171 12.56 -13.49 -14.85
C SER A 171 12.73 -13.66 -16.36
N HIS A 172 12.72 -12.57 -17.13
CA HIS A 172 12.84 -12.57 -18.59
C HIS A 172 14.20 -12.07 -19.10
N THR A 173 15.12 -11.68 -18.21
CA THR A 173 16.43 -11.16 -18.60
C THR A 173 17.54 -11.78 -17.77
N GLU A 174 18.67 -12.03 -18.40
CA GLU A 174 19.91 -12.43 -17.72
C GLU A 174 20.77 -11.21 -17.34
N GLN A 175 20.38 -10.00 -17.77
CA GLN A 175 21.09 -8.78 -17.42
C GLN A 175 21.00 -8.54 -15.90
N PRO A 176 22.10 -8.09 -15.25
CA PRO A 176 22.07 -7.76 -13.83
C PRO A 176 21.02 -6.68 -13.53
N LEU A 177 20.05 -7.04 -12.68
CA LEU A 177 18.93 -6.20 -12.32
C LEU A 177 18.68 -6.28 -10.81
N ALA A 178 18.68 -5.12 -10.14
CA ALA A 178 18.44 -5.04 -8.69
C ALA A 178 17.45 -3.92 -8.37
N CYS A 179 16.66 -4.08 -7.30
CA CYS A 179 15.85 -3.02 -6.72
C CYS A 179 16.21 -2.85 -5.25
N THR A 180 16.40 -1.60 -4.81
CA THR A 180 16.60 -1.27 -3.40
C THR A 180 15.58 -0.22 -2.98
N ALA A 181 14.74 -0.56 -2.02
CA ALA A 181 13.82 0.37 -1.39
C ALA A 181 14.44 0.90 -0.10
N VAL A 182 14.61 2.21 -0.01
CA VAL A 182 15.16 2.94 1.14
C VAL A 182 14.02 3.62 1.86
N PHE A 183 13.70 3.16 3.07
CA PHE A 183 12.73 3.86 3.92
C PHE A 183 13.37 5.04 4.63
N LEU A 184 12.69 6.18 4.51
CA LEU A 184 13.02 7.46 5.14
C LEU A 184 12.06 7.68 6.31
N GLN A 185 12.56 7.64 7.54
CA GLN A 185 11.77 7.78 8.76
C GLN A 185 12.65 8.35 9.89
N ASP A 186 12.06 9.18 10.74
CA ASP A 186 12.74 9.71 11.93
C ASP A 186 12.87 8.63 13.03
N ASP A 187 11.84 7.78 13.18
CA ASP A 187 11.84 6.63 14.09
C ASP A 187 12.28 5.36 13.36
N ILE A 188 13.57 5.07 13.44
CA ILE A 188 14.19 3.91 12.78
C ILE A 188 13.68 2.58 13.36
N GLU A 189 13.38 2.51 14.66
CA GLU A 189 12.90 1.27 15.27
C GLU A 189 11.49 0.92 14.81
N ALA A 190 10.60 1.92 14.75
CA ALA A 190 9.26 1.74 14.21
C ALA A 190 9.31 1.41 12.71
N ALA A 191 10.19 2.07 11.95
CA ALA A 191 10.42 1.78 10.54
C ALA A 191 10.87 0.33 10.33
N GLU A 192 11.82 -0.15 11.14
CA GLU A 192 12.32 -1.52 11.08
C GLU A 192 11.23 -2.55 11.39
N LYS A 193 10.41 -2.32 12.41
CA LYS A 193 9.26 -3.19 12.74
C LYS A 193 8.30 -3.30 11.55
N LYS A 194 7.93 -2.17 10.94
CA LYS A 194 7.09 -2.13 9.73
C LYS A 194 7.75 -2.87 8.55
N ALA A 195 9.04 -2.58 8.30
CA ALA A 195 9.83 -3.22 7.26
C ALA A 195 9.84 -4.75 7.41
N ARG A 196 10.07 -5.27 8.61
CA ARG A 196 10.07 -6.72 8.89
C ARG A 196 8.70 -7.38 8.65
N LEU A 197 7.59 -6.67 8.88
CA LEU A 197 6.24 -7.19 8.62
C LEU A 197 5.98 -7.44 7.13
N ILE A 198 6.61 -6.66 6.25
CA ILE A 198 6.36 -6.71 4.81
C ILE A 198 7.35 -7.58 4.03
N LEU A 199 8.49 -7.95 4.63
CA LEU A 199 9.54 -8.75 3.96
C LEU A 199 8.98 -10.00 3.28
N ARG A 200 8.03 -10.69 3.93
CA ARG A 200 7.39 -11.91 3.39
C ARG A 200 6.64 -11.72 2.06
N TYR A 201 6.34 -10.48 1.69
CA TYR A 201 5.65 -10.13 0.46
C TYR A 201 6.60 -9.60 -0.62
N LEU A 202 7.85 -9.29 -0.27
CA LEU A 202 8.85 -8.81 -1.20
C LEU A 202 9.58 -10.00 -1.84
N PRO A 203 9.82 -9.96 -3.16
CA PRO A 203 10.67 -10.92 -3.83
C PRO A 203 12.14 -10.67 -3.51
N GLU A 204 12.99 -11.69 -3.69
CA GLU A 204 14.44 -11.59 -3.45
C GLU A 204 15.14 -10.54 -4.33
N THR A 205 14.53 -10.15 -5.45
CA THR A 205 15.01 -9.09 -6.35
C THR A 205 14.89 -7.68 -5.76
N THR A 206 14.11 -7.51 -4.68
CA THR A 206 13.95 -6.24 -3.97
C THR A 206 14.53 -6.33 -2.57
N GLN A 207 15.62 -5.60 -2.34
CA GLN A 207 16.20 -5.43 -1.02
C GLN A 207 15.56 -4.22 -0.33
N LEU A 208 15.08 -4.43 0.91
CA LEU A 208 14.56 -3.35 1.75
C LEU A 208 15.68 -2.84 2.66
N THR A 209 15.76 -1.52 2.82
CA THR A 209 16.77 -0.85 3.64
C THR A 209 16.18 0.35 4.38
N LEU A 210 16.90 0.82 5.39
CA LEU A 210 16.58 1.99 6.19
C LEU A 210 17.71 3.02 6.03
N SER A 211 17.34 4.28 5.83
CA SER A 211 18.29 5.39 6.03
C SER A 211 18.44 5.70 7.52
N SER A 212 19.65 6.08 7.93
CA SER A 212 19.91 6.61 9.29
C SER A 212 19.67 8.11 9.41
N ASP A 213 19.43 8.79 8.29
CA ASP A 213 19.45 10.26 8.20
C ASP A 213 18.05 10.88 8.36
N GLY A 214 17.10 10.11 8.88
CA GLY A 214 15.73 10.56 9.14
C GLY A 214 14.86 10.62 7.88
N ARG A 215 13.78 11.40 7.98
CA ARG A 215 12.81 11.59 6.89
C ARG A 215 13.38 12.35 5.68
N ASP A 216 14.35 13.22 5.89
CA ASP A 216 14.98 13.97 4.81
C ASP A 216 15.94 13.08 3.98
N GLY A 217 16.34 11.93 4.54
CA GLY A 217 17.23 10.98 3.91
C GLY A 217 18.67 11.49 3.78
N PRO A 218 19.53 10.77 3.05
CA PRO A 218 20.93 11.13 2.93
C PRO A 218 21.09 12.49 2.25
N GLY A 219 21.73 13.45 2.95
CA GLY A 219 21.87 14.82 2.45
C GLY A 219 22.57 14.92 1.08
N SER A 220 23.46 13.98 0.76
CA SER A 220 24.13 13.89 -0.54
C SER A 220 23.19 13.62 -1.71
N TYR A 221 21.99 13.08 -1.44
CA TYR A 221 21.00 12.78 -2.48
C TYR A 221 20.06 13.95 -2.77
N GLY A 222 20.02 15.01 -1.96
CA GLY A 222 19.15 16.17 -2.23
C GLY A 222 17.67 15.80 -2.40
N LEU A 223 17.16 14.91 -1.55
CA LEU A 223 15.77 14.50 -1.59
C LEU A 223 14.85 15.63 -1.08
N ASN A 224 13.67 15.75 -1.69
CA ASN A 224 12.71 16.78 -1.33
C ASN A 224 11.61 16.22 -0.43
N ARG A 225 11.42 16.80 0.75
CA ARG A 225 10.40 16.37 1.73
C ARG A 225 8.96 16.48 1.24
N GLN A 226 8.69 17.31 0.24
CA GLN A 226 7.37 17.41 -0.41
C GLN A 226 7.11 16.27 -1.40
N VAL A 227 8.14 15.51 -1.76
CA VAL A 227 8.07 14.37 -2.66
C VAL A 227 7.94 13.11 -1.82
N GLY A 228 6.74 12.50 -1.82
CA GLY A 228 6.47 11.30 -1.03
C GLY A 228 7.23 10.05 -1.50
N MET A 229 7.66 10.02 -2.77
CA MET A 229 8.48 8.93 -3.32
C MET A 229 9.38 9.45 -4.44
N THR A 230 10.66 9.09 -4.40
CA THR A 230 11.62 9.31 -5.50
C THR A 230 12.09 7.97 -6.02
N VAL A 231 11.94 7.73 -7.33
CA VAL A 231 12.42 6.51 -7.99
C VAL A 231 13.54 6.90 -8.96
N LEU A 232 14.73 6.33 -8.76
CA LEU A 232 15.86 6.49 -9.68
C LEU A 232 16.08 5.18 -10.42
N VAL A 233 16.07 5.24 -11.74
CA VAL A 233 16.59 4.15 -12.58
C VAL A 233 18.05 4.47 -12.84
N VAL A 234 18.92 3.54 -12.49
CA VAL A 234 20.37 3.71 -12.53
C VAL A 234 20.94 2.72 -13.53
N LYS A 235 21.89 3.19 -14.33
CA LYS A 235 22.66 2.36 -15.23
C LYS A 235 24.11 2.79 -15.20
N ASP A 236 25.00 1.83 -15.01
CA ASP A 236 26.47 2.05 -15.03
C ASP A 236 26.93 3.14 -14.05
N GLY A 237 26.35 3.18 -12.85
CA GLY A 237 26.70 4.11 -11.78
C GLY A 237 26.17 5.54 -11.97
N LYS A 238 25.36 5.78 -13.00
CA LYS A 238 24.73 7.08 -13.27
C LYS A 238 23.22 6.97 -13.24
N VAL A 239 22.57 8.07 -12.88
CA VAL A 239 21.12 8.19 -13.02
C VAL A 239 20.77 8.15 -14.49
N PHE A 240 19.96 7.17 -14.88
CA PHE A 240 19.43 7.02 -16.22
C PHE A 240 18.13 7.82 -16.37
N ASP A 241 17.21 7.66 -15.41
CA ASP A 241 15.97 8.43 -15.31
C ASP A 241 15.63 8.67 -13.82
N ASN A 242 14.97 9.80 -13.54
CA ASN A 242 14.52 10.20 -12.20
C ASN A 242 13.02 10.52 -12.21
N PHE A 243 12.27 9.92 -11.29
CA PHE A 243 10.86 10.15 -11.10
C PHE A 243 10.57 10.62 -9.67
N ALA A 244 10.21 11.90 -9.53
CA ALA A 244 9.76 12.47 -8.27
C ALA A 244 8.22 12.48 -8.19
N PHE A 245 7.67 11.62 -7.34
CA PHE A 245 6.24 11.48 -7.09
C PHE A 245 5.85 12.24 -5.81
N ILE A 246 5.09 13.33 -5.96
CA ILE A 246 4.55 14.10 -4.82
C ILE A 246 3.69 13.20 -3.94
N GLN A 247 2.76 12.48 -4.57
CA GLN A 247 2.04 11.39 -3.94
C GLN A 247 2.68 10.07 -4.35
N PRO A 248 3.06 9.21 -3.40
CA PRO A 248 3.61 7.90 -3.72
C PRO A 248 2.71 7.11 -4.65
N MET A 249 3.30 6.36 -5.58
CA MET A 249 2.52 5.53 -6.50
C MET A 249 1.75 4.45 -5.74
N LEU A 250 0.49 4.21 -6.11
CA LEU A 250 -0.29 3.05 -5.62
C LEU A 250 -0.08 1.81 -6.51
N TYR A 251 0.20 2.04 -7.78
CA TYR A 251 0.45 1.03 -8.81
C TYR A 251 1.75 1.35 -9.55
N PRO A 252 2.40 0.36 -10.19
CA PRO A 252 3.58 0.60 -11.01
C PRO A 252 3.30 1.65 -12.09
N ASP A 253 4.11 2.70 -12.15
CA ASP A 253 3.96 3.74 -13.17
C ASP A 253 4.53 3.28 -14.52
N ALA A 254 3.79 3.55 -15.60
CA ALA A 254 4.14 3.12 -16.94
C ALA A 254 5.45 3.74 -17.47
N HIS A 255 5.77 4.97 -17.04
CA HIS A 255 7.00 5.67 -17.42
C HIS A 255 8.22 5.10 -16.68
N VAL A 256 8.04 4.68 -15.42
CA VAL A 256 9.09 3.97 -14.67
C VAL A 256 9.40 2.62 -15.33
N VAL A 257 8.37 1.86 -15.71
CA VAL A 257 8.56 0.60 -16.45
C VAL A 257 9.23 0.85 -17.81
N GLY A 258 8.87 1.93 -18.50
CA GLY A 258 9.51 2.34 -19.75
C GLY A 258 10.98 2.74 -19.59
N ALA A 259 11.35 3.45 -18.52
CA ALA A 259 12.75 3.73 -18.20
C ALA A 259 13.54 2.45 -17.96
N ILE A 260 12.98 1.47 -17.24
CA ILE A 260 13.62 0.16 -17.05
C ILE A 260 13.80 -0.56 -18.40
N ALA A 261 12.78 -0.54 -19.26
CA ALA A 261 12.85 -1.12 -20.60
C ALA A 261 13.99 -0.50 -21.42
N LYS A 262 14.06 0.84 -21.46
CA LYS A 262 15.09 1.59 -22.17
C LYS A 262 16.49 1.35 -21.58
N ALA A 263 16.60 1.28 -20.25
CA ALA A 263 17.86 0.98 -19.56
C ALA A 263 18.36 -0.44 -19.89
N LEU A 264 17.46 -1.41 -20.04
CA LEU A 264 17.77 -2.80 -20.43
C LEU A 264 17.91 -3.00 -21.95
N ASP A 265 17.69 -1.95 -22.76
CA ASP A 265 17.62 -2.03 -24.23
C ASP A 265 16.55 -3.02 -24.74
N VAL A 266 15.40 -3.04 -24.07
CA VAL A 266 14.23 -3.86 -24.40
C VAL A 266 13.13 -2.98 -25.01
N LYS A 267 12.59 -3.40 -26.15
CA LYS A 267 11.48 -2.69 -26.81
C LYS A 267 10.24 -2.63 -25.93
N ALA A 268 9.48 -1.54 -26.01
CA ALA A 268 8.30 -1.31 -25.19
C ALA A 268 7.24 -2.42 -25.35
N GLU A 269 7.05 -2.96 -26.55
CA GLU A 269 6.11 -4.05 -26.81
C GLU A 269 6.54 -5.35 -26.13
N THR A 270 7.84 -5.66 -26.18
CA THR A 270 8.41 -6.82 -25.49
C THR A 270 8.31 -6.68 -23.98
N MET A 271 8.63 -5.50 -23.44
CA MET A 271 8.46 -5.21 -22.01
C MET A 271 6.98 -5.34 -21.59
N THR A 272 6.06 -4.83 -22.41
CA THR A 272 4.61 -4.94 -22.17
C THR A 272 4.18 -6.41 -22.04
N ALA A 273 4.72 -7.30 -22.88
CA ALA A 273 4.46 -8.72 -22.78
C ALA A 273 5.02 -9.34 -21.48
N TRP A 274 6.23 -8.94 -21.07
CA TRP A 274 6.86 -9.43 -19.83
C TRP A 274 6.08 -9.04 -18.57
N VAL A 275 5.55 -7.82 -18.51
CA VAL A 275 4.84 -7.31 -17.33
C VAL A 275 3.34 -7.65 -17.31
N ASN A 276 2.82 -8.17 -18.43
CA ASN A 276 1.44 -8.64 -18.57
C ASN A 276 1.38 -10.09 -19.05
N PRO A 277 2.00 -11.05 -18.35
CA PRO A 277 2.05 -12.43 -18.79
C PRO A 277 0.62 -13.00 -18.85
N THR A 278 0.32 -13.71 -19.92
CA THR A 278 -0.93 -14.47 -19.96
C THR A 278 -0.80 -15.68 -19.03
N PRO A 279 -1.92 -16.33 -18.62
CA PRO A 279 -1.86 -17.47 -17.71
C PRO A 279 -0.98 -18.64 -18.17
N VAL A 280 -0.67 -18.74 -19.47
CA VAL A 280 0.25 -19.74 -20.03
C VAL A 280 1.73 -19.36 -19.89
N ASP A 281 2.02 -18.09 -19.65
CA ASP A 281 3.38 -17.54 -19.61
C ASP A 281 3.95 -17.42 -18.18
N MET A 282 3.19 -17.80 -17.15
CA MET A 282 3.65 -17.66 -15.76
C MET A 282 4.61 -18.79 -15.36
N PRO A 283 5.89 -18.49 -15.04
CA PRO A 283 6.84 -19.49 -14.59
C PRO A 283 6.43 -20.05 -13.22
N GLY A 284 6.39 -21.38 -13.10
CA GLY A 284 6.18 -22.09 -11.84
C GLY A 284 4.72 -22.34 -11.45
N LYS A 285 3.79 -22.20 -12.38
CA LYS A 285 2.43 -22.73 -12.20
C LYS A 285 2.14 -23.66 -13.36
N ASP A 286 2.55 -24.92 -13.23
CA ASP A 286 1.82 -26.00 -13.87
C ASP A 286 0.35 -25.77 -13.52
N SER A 287 -0.42 -25.26 -14.48
CA SER A 287 -1.86 -25.26 -14.38
C SER A 287 -2.25 -26.73 -14.40
N GLY A 288 -2.20 -27.37 -13.22
CA GLY A 288 -2.62 -28.75 -12.98
C GLY A 288 -4.12 -28.87 -13.17
N ILE A 289 -4.61 -28.57 -14.36
CA ILE A 289 -5.79 -29.21 -14.90
C ILE A 289 -5.21 -30.48 -15.52
N ALA A 290 -5.20 -31.56 -14.74
CA ALA A 290 -4.92 -32.87 -15.30
C ALA A 290 -5.99 -33.13 -16.38
N MET A 291 -5.56 -33.07 -17.64
CA MET A 291 -6.37 -33.42 -18.79
C MET A 291 -6.25 -34.92 -18.99
N ARG A 292 -7.37 -35.63 -19.02
CA ARG A 292 -7.43 -36.98 -19.57
C ARG A 292 -8.29 -36.90 -20.83
N ASP A 293 -7.71 -37.27 -21.97
CA ASP A 293 -8.38 -37.28 -23.28
C ASP A 293 -9.09 -35.98 -23.65
N GLY A 294 -8.46 -34.82 -23.40
CA GLY A 294 -8.92 -33.52 -23.89
C GLY A 294 -10.15 -32.92 -23.19
N GLN A 295 -10.59 -33.48 -22.06
CA GLN A 295 -11.66 -32.91 -21.23
C GLN A 295 -11.15 -32.64 -19.79
N PRO A 296 -11.60 -31.54 -19.14
CA PRO A 296 -11.25 -31.27 -17.75
C PRO A 296 -11.95 -32.29 -16.84
N MET A 297 -11.18 -33.00 -16.03
CA MET A 297 -11.67 -34.05 -15.13
C MET A 297 -12.61 -33.45 -14.06
N ARG A 298 -13.92 -33.52 -14.29
CA ARG A 298 -14.97 -33.32 -13.28
C ARG A 298 -15.24 -34.67 -12.65
N ASP A 299 -14.83 -34.83 -11.39
CA ASP A 299 -15.48 -35.58 -10.32
C ASP A 299 -14.45 -36.11 -9.31
N ARG A 300 -14.63 -35.77 -8.03
CA ARG A 300 -13.94 -36.40 -6.91
C ARG A 300 -14.94 -37.34 -6.23
N PRO A 301 -14.71 -38.66 -6.17
CA PRO A 301 -15.60 -39.55 -5.46
C PRO A 301 -15.48 -39.36 -3.94
N GLU A 302 -16.64 -39.47 -3.29
CA GLU A 302 -16.98 -39.14 -1.90
C GLU A 302 -16.47 -40.17 -0.87
N ALA A 303 -15.22 -40.64 -0.97
CA ALA A 303 -14.69 -41.63 -0.03
C ALA A 303 -13.19 -41.48 0.22
N ALA A 304 -12.82 -40.53 1.08
CA ALA A 304 -11.59 -40.55 1.88
C ALA A 304 -11.62 -39.43 2.92
N ARG A 305 -12.49 -39.57 3.93
CA ARG A 305 -12.38 -38.83 5.19
C ARG A 305 -11.65 -39.71 6.20
N THR A 306 -10.34 -39.56 6.31
CA THR A 306 -9.60 -39.85 7.56
C THR A 306 -8.23 -39.15 7.54
N ASN A 307 -8.07 -38.21 8.47
CA ASN A 307 -6.85 -37.75 9.16
C ASN A 307 -5.61 -37.33 8.35
N GLY A 308 -5.28 -36.04 8.45
CA GLY A 308 -3.96 -35.50 8.13
C GLY A 308 -3.96 -33.97 8.17
N ALA A 309 -3.12 -33.38 9.01
CA ALA A 309 -3.14 -31.98 9.42
C ALA A 309 -2.77 -30.95 8.33
N ALA A 310 -3.08 -29.69 8.66
CA ALA A 310 -2.44 -28.44 8.21
C ALA A 310 -2.80 -27.88 6.82
N ASN A 311 -3.64 -26.84 6.80
CA ASN A 311 -3.33 -25.48 6.31
C ASN A 311 -4.61 -24.78 5.84
N ASP A 312 -5.28 -24.07 6.75
CA ASP A 312 -6.32 -23.12 6.40
C ASP A 312 -5.81 -21.69 6.58
N SER A 313 -5.39 -21.08 5.47
CA SER A 313 -5.33 -19.62 5.33
C SER A 313 -6.08 -19.21 4.06
N ALA A 314 -7.37 -19.51 4.03
CA ALA A 314 -8.32 -18.81 3.19
C ALA A 314 -9.00 -17.73 4.04
N VAL A 315 -8.52 -16.48 3.92
CA VAL A 315 -9.20 -15.34 4.53
C VAL A 315 -10.21 -14.81 3.53
N ASP A 316 -11.45 -15.27 3.67
CA ASP A 316 -12.65 -14.56 3.23
C ASP A 316 -12.77 -13.27 4.06
N VAL A 317 -13.00 -12.14 3.37
CA VAL A 317 -13.24 -10.84 3.99
C VAL A 317 -14.59 -10.89 4.70
N ALA A 318 -14.58 -11.21 6.00
CA ALA A 318 -15.76 -11.25 6.85
C ALA A 318 -15.84 -10.04 7.78
N ARG A 319 -17.08 -9.60 7.99
CA ARG A 319 -17.57 -8.54 8.88
C ARG A 319 -16.80 -8.46 10.22
N PRO A 320 -16.43 -7.27 10.72
CA PRO A 320 -15.62 -7.08 11.93
C PRO A 320 -16.15 -7.73 13.23
N GLU A 321 -17.44 -8.08 13.31
CA GLU A 321 -18.00 -8.82 14.45
C GLU A 321 -17.64 -10.31 14.48
N ALA A 322 -17.52 -10.96 13.31
CA ALA A 322 -17.22 -12.38 13.22
C ALA A 322 -15.78 -12.68 13.70
N ASP A 323 -14.86 -11.74 13.49
CA ASP A 323 -13.48 -11.83 13.98
C ASP A 323 -13.39 -11.58 15.49
N LYS A 324 -14.23 -10.70 16.06
CA LYS A 324 -14.31 -10.50 17.53
C LYS A 324 -14.76 -11.79 18.22
N GLN A 325 -15.80 -12.44 17.70
CA GLN A 325 -16.33 -13.70 18.26
C GLN A 325 -15.32 -14.85 18.15
N ARG A 326 -14.61 -14.98 17.01
CA ARG A 326 -13.56 -15.99 16.84
C ARG A 326 -12.39 -15.77 17.80
N ARG A 327 -11.97 -14.52 18.01
CA ARG A 327 -10.91 -14.16 18.96
C ARG A 327 -11.32 -14.40 20.41
N GLN A 328 -12.56 -14.07 20.77
CA GLN A 328 -13.12 -14.38 22.10
C GLN A 328 -13.18 -15.89 22.37
N ALA A 329 -13.63 -16.68 21.39
CA ALA A 329 -13.70 -18.15 21.53
C ALA A 329 -12.31 -18.77 21.73
N ALA A 330 -11.33 -18.36 20.92
CA ALA A 330 -9.95 -18.85 21.03
C ALA A 330 -9.27 -18.41 22.35
N PHE A 331 -9.57 -17.20 22.82
CA PHE A 331 -9.04 -16.70 24.09
C PHE A 331 -9.66 -17.45 25.30
N ARG A 332 -10.97 -17.71 25.25
CA ARG A 332 -11.68 -18.50 26.26
C ARG A 332 -11.15 -19.93 26.36
N GLU A 333 -10.81 -20.55 25.24
CA GLU A 333 -10.20 -21.89 25.23
C GLU A 333 -8.83 -21.91 25.94
N LYS A 334 -8.00 -20.89 25.69
CA LYS A 334 -6.69 -20.75 26.36
C LYS A 334 -6.84 -20.49 27.86
N LEU A 335 -7.78 -19.64 28.26
CA LEU A 335 -8.10 -19.42 29.67
C LEU A 335 -8.64 -20.69 30.34
N GLY A 336 -9.47 -21.47 29.66
CA GLY A 336 -9.94 -22.77 30.16
C GLY A 336 -8.81 -23.75 30.46
N LYS A 337 -7.76 -23.79 29.62
CA LYS A 337 -6.56 -24.61 29.87
C LYS A 337 -5.74 -24.09 31.06
N LEU A 338 -5.70 -22.78 31.28
CA LEU A 338 -5.01 -22.17 32.42
C LEU A 338 -5.75 -22.39 33.74
N VAL A 339 -7.08 -22.32 33.71
CA VAL A 339 -7.94 -22.66 34.85
C VAL A 339 -7.87 -24.15 35.18
N GLY A 340 -7.92 -25.01 34.16
CA GLY A 340 -7.81 -26.47 34.33
C GLY A 340 -6.44 -26.93 34.86
N SER A 341 -5.39 -26.13 34.63
CA SER A 341 -4.05 -26.36 35.19
C SER A 341 -3.81 -25.63 36.53
N GLY A 342 -4.84 -24.99 37.09
CA GLY A 342 -4.77 -24.30 38.38
C GLY A 342 -3.90 -23.03 38.40
N LYS A 343 -3.44 -22.58 37.22
CA LYS A 343 -2.56 -21.41 37.08
C LYS A 343 -3.30 -20.08 37.19
N VAL A 344 -4.62 -20.11 36.99
CA VAL A 344 -5.51 -18.95 37.04
C VAL A 344 -6.83 -19.42 37.66
N THR A 345 -7.41 -18.63 38.56
CA THR A 345 -8.72 -18.91 39.12
C THR A 345 -9.84 -18.57 38.12
N ARG A 346 -11.05 -19.12 38.34
CA ARG A 346 -12.19 -18.79 37.46
C ARG A 346 -12.57 -17.31 37.50
N GLN A 347 -12.31 -16.63 38.62
CA GLN A 347 -12.55 -15.19 38.77
C GLN A 347 -11.54 -14.37 37.97
N GLU A 348 -10.25 -14.65 38.11
CA GLU A 348 -9.19 -13.98 37.33
C GLU A 348 -9.36 -14.21 35.81
N ALA A 349 -9.80 -15.40 35.40
CA ALA A 349 -10.11 -15.66 34.00
C ALA A 349 -11.30 -14.82 33.48
N ALA A 350 -12.28 -14.51 34.33
CA ALA A 350 -13.41 -13.65 33.98
C ALA A 350 -12.98 -12.18 33.85
N GLU A 351 -12.12 -11.71 34.75
CA GLU A 351 -11.53 -10.36 34.68
C GLU A 351 -10.68 -10.18 33.42
N LEU A 352 -9.88 -11.19 33.05
CA LEU A 352 -9.09 -11.16 31.82
C LEU A 352 -9.95 -11.15 30.55
N MET A 353 -11.11 -11.83 30.55
CA MET A 353 -12.08 -11.75 29.46
C MET A 353 -12.67 -10.36 29.33
N GLN A 354 -13.03 -9.73 30.46
CA GLN A 354 -13.61 -8.39 30.49
C GLN A 354 -12.61 -7.32 30.08
N ALA A 355 -11.35 -7.43 30.54
CA ALA A 355 -10.27 -6.52 30.16
C ALA A 355 -9.92 -6.61 28.66
N ALA A 356 -9.95 -7.82 28.09
CA ALA A 356 -9.55 -8.02 26.68
C ALA A 356 -10.64 -7.67 25.66
N PHE A 357 -11.93 -7.75 26.02
CA PHE A 357 -13.02 -7.62 25.05
C PHE A 357 -14.22 -6.75 25.50
N GLY A 358 -14.16 -6.16 26.69
CA GLY A 358 -15.26 -5.39 27.29
C GLY A 358 -16.30 -6.26 27.99
N PRO A 359 -17.31 -5.66 28.64
CA PRO A 359 -18.42 -6.39 29.24
C PRO A 359 -19.16 -7.21 28.18
N ALA A 360 -19.62 -8.40 28.55
CA ALA A 360 -20.48 -9.19 27.67
C ALA A 360 -21.81 -8.43 27.47
N GLU A 361 -22.15 -8.08 26.23
CA GLU A 361 -23.49 -7.59 25.94
C GLU A 361 -24.49 -8.73 26.20
N GLU A 362 -25.28 -8.59 27.26
CA GLU A 362 -26.45 -9.42 27.48
C GLU A 362 -27.47 -9.10 26.37
N ASN A 363 -27.54 -9.98 25.37
CA ASN A 363 -28.66 -10.01 24.44
C ASN A 363 -29.94 -10.33 25.22
N ASN A 364 -30.62 -9.28 25.67
CA ASN A 364 -31.93 -9.36 26.29
C ASN A 364 -32.99 -9.65 25.22
N THR A 365 -33.05 -10.91 24.77
CA THR A 365 -34.21 -11.46 24.07
C THR A 365 -34.93 -12.45 24.99
N ARG A 366 -35.66 -11.91 25.95
CA ARG A 366 -36.92 -12.50 26.40
C ARG A 366 -37.96 -11.40 26.44
N GLY A 367 -38.85 -11.45 25.45
CA GLY A 367 -39.98 -10.56 25.36
C GLY A 367 -40.82 -10.62 26.63
N GLN A 368 -41.17 -9.44 27.12
CA GLN A 368 -42.48 -9.20 27.67
C GLN A 368 -43.51 -9.69 26.66
N SER A 369 -44.21 -10.76 27.01
CA SER A 369 -45.56 -11.00 26.50
C SER A 369 -46.48 -10.94 27.70
N ASP A 370 -47.26 -9.87 27.76
CA ASP A 370 -48.52 -9.83 28.47
C ASP A 370 -49.36 -11.06 28.11
N ARG A 371 -49.68 -11.88 29.11
CA ARG A 371 -51.01 -12.43 29.41
C ARG A 371 -50.98 -13.31 30.65
#